data_AF-A0A535QT78-F1
#
_entry.id   AF-A0A535QT78-F1
#
_cell.length_a   1.000
_cell.length_b   1.000
_cell.length_c   1.000
_cell.angle_alpha   90.00
_cell.angle_beta   90.00
_cell.angle_gamma   90.00
#
_symmetry.space_group_name_H-M   'P 1'
#
loop_
_entity.id
_entity.type
_entity.pdbx_description
1 polymer ?
#
loop_
_entity_poly.entity_id
_entity_poly.type
_entity_poly.pdbx_seq_one_letter_code
_entity_poly.pdbx_strand_id
1 'polypeptide(L)' 'MNRRLEPDVTTVFIPTSLRHLFLSSSLIKELAEFGGDISEFVPANVVGPLKQRLTAGTPRP' A
#
# COMPACT_ATOMS: atom_id res chain seq x y z
N MET A 1 -18.00 10.97 7.53
CA MET A 1 -17.32 11.27 8.81
C MET A 1 -16.47 12.53 8.70
N ASN A 2 -15.53 12.61 7.77
CA ASN A 2 -14.59 13.74 7.61
C ASN A 2 -15.28 15.12 7.54
N ARG A 3 -16.38 15.26 6.79
CA ARG A 3 -17.16 16.52 6.73
C ARG A 3 -17.74 16.98 8.07
N ARG A 4 -17.99 16.07 9.02
CA ARG A 4 -18.45 16.41 10.37
C ARG A 4 -17.29 16.80 11.31
N LEU A 5 -16.07 16.34 11.01
CA LEU A 5 -14.88 16.62 11.80
C LEU A 5 -14.21 17.92 11.36
N GLU A 6 -14.19 18.19 10.07
CA GLU A 6 -13.62 19.40 9.48
C GLU A 6 -14.48 19.84 8.27
N PRO A 7 -15.43 20.77 8.47
CA PRO A 7 -16.37 21.21 7.42
C PRO A 7 -15.70 21.94 6.25
N ASP A 8 -14.56 22.59 6.49
CA ASP A 8 -13.88 23.44 5.49
C ASP A 8 -12.98 22.61 4.55
N VAL A 9 -12.75 21.32 4.86
CA VAL A 9 -11.96 20.41 4.03
C VAL A 9 -12.85 19.66 3.02
N THR A 10 -12.53 19.81 1.74
CA THR A 10 -13.17 19.07 0.66
C THR A 10 -12.39 17.80 0.32
N THR A 11 -13.01 16.64 0.49
CA THR A 11 -12.46 15.37 -0.01
C THR A 11 -12.83 15.20 -1.48
N VAL A 12 -11.82 15.06 -2.35
CA VAL A 12 -11.99 14.77 -3.77
C VAL A 12 -11.65 13.30 -4.02
N PHE A 13 -12.49 12.61 -4.78
CA PHE A 13 -12.26 11.22 -5.18
C PHE A 13 -11.69 11.18 -6.60
N ILE A 14 -10.52 10.58 -6.75
CA ILE A 14 -9.88 10.37 -8.05
C ILE A 14 -9.88 8.87 -8.32
N PRO A 15 -10.55 8.37 -9.37
CA PRO A 15 -10.54 6.95 -9.70
C PRO A 15 -9.14 6.53 -10.15
N THR A 16 -8.76 5.31 -9.79
CA THR A 16 -7.50 4.72 -10.25
C THR A 16 -7.62 4.28 -11.72
N SER A 17 -6.49 4.21 -12.42
CA SER A 17 -6.43 3.63 -13.76
C SER A 17 -6.77 2.13 -13.74
N LEU A 18 -7.31 1.59 -14.84
CA LEU A 18 -7.66 0.17 -14.95
C LEU A 18 -6.49 -0.78 -14.61
N ARG A 19 -5.26 -0.38 -14.96
CA ARG A 19 -4.02 -1.14 -14.68
C ARG A 19 -3.78 -1.38 -13.19
N HIS A 20 -4.30 -0.53 -12.31
CA HIS A 20 -4.04 -0.57 -10.87
C HIS A 20 -5.28 -0.90 -10.04
N LEU A 21 -6.40 -1.28 -10.68
CA LEU A 21 -7.67 -1.57 -10.00
C LEU A 21 -7.56 -2.70 -8.96
N PHE A 22 -6.70 -3.68 -9.21
CA PHE A 22 -6.54 -4.86 -8.36
C PHE A 22 -5.36 -4.76 -7.39
N LEU A 23 -4.64 -3.64 -7.40
CA LEU A 23 -3.46 -3.46 -6.55
C LEU A 23 -3.90 -3.05 -5.14
N SER A 24 -3.55 -3.86 -4.14
CA SER A 24 -3.73 -3.49 -2.74
C SER A 24 -2.44 -3.73 -1.94
N SER A 25 -2.14 -2.82 -1.00
CA SER A 25 -0.95 -2.97 -0.15
C SER A 25 -1.01 -4.23 0.71
N SER A 26 -2.21 -4.67 1.09
CA SER A 26 -2.38 -5.90 1.87
C SER A 26 -1.93 -7.12 1.07
N LEU A 27 -2.39 -7.24 -0.19
CA LEU A 27 -2.02 -8.36 -1.07
C LEU A 27 -0.51 -8.39 -1.35
N ILE A 28 0.11 -7.24 -1.65
CA ILE A 28 1.54 -7.17 -1.93
C ILE A 28 2.37 -7.57 -0.70
N LYS A 29 1.96 -7.10 0.49
CA LYS A 29 2.64 -7.46 1.75
C LYS A 29 2.52 -8.96 2.01
N GLU A 30 1.35 -9.55 1.81
CA GLU A 30 1.13 -10.99 1.97
C GLU A 30 2.02 -11.79 1.00
N LEU A 31 2.05 -11.42 -0.29
CA LEU A 31 2.93 -12.07 -1.26
C LEU A 31 4.41 -11.99 -0.85
N ALA A 32 4.86 -10.83 -0.38
CA ALA A 32 6.24 -10.65 0.09
C ALA A 32 6.54 -11.41 1.39
N GLU A 33 5.57 -11.53 2.31
CA GLU A 33 5.68 -12.33 3.54
C GLU A 33 5.88 -13.82 3.22
N PHE A 34 5.26 -14.33 2.15
CA PHE A 34 5.45 -15.70 1.65
C PHE A 34 6.67 -15.88 0.72
N GLY A 35 7.50 -14.85 0.56
CA GLY A 35 8.72 -14.90 -0.26
C GLY A 35 8.48 -14.77 -1.78
N GLY A 36 7.28 -14.37 -2.19
CA GLY A 36 6.99 -14.06 -3.59
C GLY A 36 7.74 -12.82 -4.08
N ASP A 37 8.02 -12.77 -5.39
CA ASP A 37 8.58 -11.57 -6.01
C ASP A 37 7.50 -10.50 -6.19
N ILE A 38 7.84 -9.28 -5.79
CA ILE A 38 6.96 -8.11 -5.83
C ILE A 38 7.50 -7.00 -6.74
N SER A 39 8.63 -7.22 -7.41
CA SER A 39 9.34 -6.23 -8.20
C SER A 39 8.49 -5.59 -9.32
N GLU A 40 7.50 -6.32 -9.85
CA GLU A 40 6.58 -5.83 -10.87
C GLU A 40 5.40 -5.01 -10.31
N PHE A 41 5.13 -5.12 -9.00
CA PHE A 41 3.97 -4.50 -8.36
C PHE A 41 4.31 -3.23 -7.59
N VAL A 42 5.60 -2.98 -7.34
CA VAL A 42 6.07 -1.79 -6.62
C VAL A 42 7.26 -1.14 -7.34
N PRO A 43 7.45 0.17 -7.19
CA PRO A 43 8.67 0.82 -7.63
C PRO A 43 9.93 0.18 -7.02
N ALA A 44 11.03 0.16 -7.78
CA ALA A 44 12.27 -0.51 -7.39
C ALA A 44 12.83 -0.03 -6.03
N ASN A 45 12.65 1.26 -5.71
CA ASN A 45 13.08 1.84 -4.43
C ASN A 45 12.27 1.34 -3.21
N VAL A 46 11.14 0.65 -3.42
CA VAL A 46 10.27 0.13 -2.35
C VAL A 46 10.61 -1.33 -2.02
N VAL A 47 11.12 -2.12 -2.98
CA VAL A 47 11.34 -3.57 -2.82
C VAL A 47 12.22 -3.89 -1.61
N GLY A 48 13.38 -3.24 -1.50
CA GLY A 48 14.34 -3.45 -0.41
C GLY A 48 13.76 -3.06 0.96
N PRO A 49 13.32 -1.80 1.14
CA PRO A 49 12.72 -1.35 2.39
C PRO A 49 11.51 -2.18 2.82
N LEU A 50 10.65 -2.61 1.88
CA LEU A 50 9.49 -3.43 2.21
C LEU A 50 9.91 -4.81 2.74
N LYS A 51 10.85 -5.49 2.08
CA LYS A 51 11.39 -6.77 2.56
C LYS A 51 12.02 -6.64 3.94
N GLN A 52 12.80 -5.59 4.18
CA GLN A 52 13.41 -5.32 5.50
C GLN A 52 12.37 -5.10 6.60
N ARG A 53 11.29 -4.36 6.30
CA ARG A 53 10.22 -4.13 7.29
C ARG A 53 9.45 -5.39 7.64
N LEU A 54 9.28 -6.31 6.70
CA LEU A 54 8.57 -7.57 6.93
C LEU A 54 9.41 -8.56 7.75
N THR A 55 10.74 -8.55 7.61
CA THR A 55 11.63 -9.41 8.42
C THR A 55 11.92 -8.84 9.81
N ALA A 56 11.88 -7.52 9.98
CA ALA A 56 12.20 -6.84 11.25
C ALA A 56 11.09 -6.95 12.33
N GLY A 57 10.03 -7.73 12.11
CA GLY A 57 9.01 -8.02 13.13
C GLY A 57 8.30 -6.78 13.71
N THR A 58 8.37 -5.63 13.05
CA THR A 58 7.77 -4.41 13.59
C THR A 58 6.25 -4.55 13.61
N PRO A 59 5.59 -4.41 14.77
CA PRO A 59 4.14 -4.55 14.87
C PRO A 59 3.44 -3.57 13.93
N ARG A 60 2.38 -4.02 13.24
CA ARG A 60 1.49 -3.14 12.50
C ARG A 60 0.82 -2.19 13.52
N PRO A 61 0.93 -0.86 13.39
CA PRO A 61 0.11 0.06 14.17
C PRO A 61 -1.37 -0.06 13.77
#